data_AF-A0A4R8R5C4-F1
#
_entry.id   AF-A0A4R8R5C4-F1
#
_cell.length_a   1.000
_cell.length_b   1.000
_cell.length_c   1.000
_cell.angle_alpha   90.00
_cell.angle_beta   90.00
_cell.angle_gamma   90.00
#
_symmetry.space_group_name_H-M   'P 1'
#
loop_
_entity.id
_entity.type
_entity.pdbx_description
1 polymer ?
#
loop_
_entity_poly.entity_id
_entity_poly.type
_entity_poly.pdbx_seq_one_letter_code
_entity_poly.pdbx_strand_id
1 'polypeptide(L)'
;MSAVAVVVPVSAAAEPHDCSSVDKARQQIQQMTYTQGQSASQIGATRNRAIAEVLRNAAAGTTDDLVRTRATDAAAAADQYADQLSAVTSVTEILPSQNDAMVRAVNAMATLEQICPIVQPQEVPEPQEVPPPS
;
A
#
# COMPACT_ATOMS: atom_id res chain seq x y z
N MET A 1 19.18 -42.42 27.73
CA MET A 1 19.33 -41.17 26.97
C MET A 1 17.94 -40.74 26.53
N SER A 2 17.35 -39.74 27.18
CA SER A 2 15.99 -39.27 26.87
C SER A 2 16.01 -38.35 25.65
N ALA A 3 15.24 -38.68 24.63
CA ALA A 3 15.00 -37.79 23.49
C ALA A 3 14.02 -36.69 23.93
N VAL A 4 14.48 -35.43 23.87
CA VAL A 4 13.62 -34.25 24.07
C VAL A 4 12.92 -33.99 22.74
N ALA A 5 11.60 -34.20 22.71
CA ALA A 5 10.77 -33.78 21.59
C ALA A 5 10.67 -32.25 21.60
N VAL A 6 11.30 -31.59 20.64
CA VAL A 6 11.15 -30.16 20.41
C VAL A 6 9.79 -29.94 19.74
N VAL A 7 8.82 -29.45 20.51
CA VAL A 7 7.55 -28.97 19.96
C VAL A 7 7.81 -27.61 19.34
N VAL A 8 7.93 -27.57 18.01
CA VAL A 8 7.97 -26.31 17.28
C VAL A 8 6.54 -25.77 17.24
N PRO A 9 6.27 -24.55 17.74
CA PRO A 9 4.94 -23.98 17.63
C PRO A 9 4.63 -23.80 16.14
N VAL A 10 3.61 -24.51 15.65
CA VAL A 10 2.98 -24.20 14.37
C VAL A 10 2.36 -22.82 14.54
N SER A 11 3.02 -21.80 13.98
CA SER A 11 2.39 -20.50 13.79
C SER A 11 1.13 -20.76 12.97
N ALA A 12 -0.04 -20.50 13.56
CA ALA A 12 -1.28 -20.47 12.78
C ALA A 12 -1.00 -19.54 11.60
N ALA A 13 -1.00 -20.08 10.38
CA ALA A 13 -0.96 -19.25 9.20
C ALA A 13 -2.18 -18.34 9.34
N ALA A 14 -1.95 -17.03 9.50
CA ALA A 14 -3.03 -16.06 9.44
C ALA A 14 -3.83 -16.37 8.18
N GLU A 15 -5.15 -16.47 8.31
CA GLU A 15 -6.00 -16.70 7.15
C GLU A 15 -5.60 -15.68 6.07
N PRO A 16 -5.33 -16.14 4.84
CA PRO A 16 -4.86 -15.23 3.81
C PRO A 16 -5.94 -14.16 3.57
N HIS A 17 -5.57 -12.89 3.79
CA HIS A 17 -6.45 -11.75 3.56
C HIS A 17 -6.91 -11.67 2.10
N ASP A 18 -8.16 -11.26 1.85
CA ASP A 18 -8.64 -10.97 0.49
C ASP A 18 -8.11 -9.62 0.00
N CYS A 19 -6.91 -9.65 -0.54
CA CYS A 19 -6.18 -8.50 -1.07
C CYS A 19 -6.42 -8.22 -2.56
N SER A 20 -7.29 -8.98 -3.22
CA SER A 20 -7.47 -8.92 -4.67
C SER A 20 -7.92 -7.54 -5.17
N SER A 21 -8.76 -6.84 -4.40
CA SER A 21 -9.21 -5.48 -4.70
C SER A 21 -8.10 -4.43 -4.49
N VAL A 22 -7.26 -4.63 -3.47
CA VAL A 22 -6.11 -3.77 -3.15
C VAL A 22 -5.02 -3.91 -4.21
N ASP A 23 -4.77 -5.11 -4.72
CA ASP A 23 -3.81 -5.34 -5.80
C ASP A 23 -4.24 -4.66 -7.10
N LYS A 24 -5.53 -4.73 -7.45
CA LYS A 24 -6.10 -3.98 -8.59
C LYS A 24 -5.95 -2.47 -8.39
N ALA A 25 -6.25 -1.97 -7.19
CA ALA A 25 -6.07 -0.56 -6.85
C ALA A 25 -4.60 -0.13 -7.01
N ARG A 26 -3.64 -0.94 -6.57
CA ARG A 26 -2.21 -0.68 -6.74
C ARG A 26 -1.84 -0.54 -8.22
N GLN A 27 -2.31 -1.44 -9.07
CA GLN A 27 -2.08 -1.36 -10.52
C GLN A 27 -2.66 -0.08 -11.12
N GLN A 28 -3.88 0.30 -10.73
CA GLN A 28 -4.50 1.55 -11.17
C GLN A 28 -3.67 2.78 -10.76
N ILE A 29 -3.21 2.83 -9.50
CA ILE A 29 -2.37 3.92 -8.98
C ILE A 29 -1.05 4.03 -9.74
N GLN A 30 -0.42 2.89 -10.07
CA GLN A 30 0.82 2.85 -10.86
C GLN A 30 0.64 3.34 -12.30
N GLN A 31 -0.57 3.18 -12.86
CA GLN A 31 -0.89 3.60 -14.23
C GLN A 31 -1.44 5.04 -14.32
N MET A 32 -1.59 5.74 -13.18
CA MET A 32 -2.09 7.12 -13.19
C MET A 32 -1.12 8.04 -13.91
N THR A 33 -1.61 8.73 -14.95
CA THR A 33 -0.88 9.77 -15.67
C THR A 33 -1.45 11.15 -15.33
N TYR A 34 -0.63 12.20 -15.51
CA TYR A 34 -1.02 13.57 -15.16
C TYR A 34 -0.77 14.52 -16.31
N THR A 35 -1.68 15.47 -16.48
CA THR A 35 -1.59 16.52 -17.50
C THR A 35 -0.54 17.55 -17.10
N GLN A 36 0.31 17.93 -18.05
CA GLN A 36 1.32 18.98 -17.85
C GLN A 36 0.67 20.37 -17.81
N GLY A 37 1.19 21.28 -16.96
CA GLY A 37 0.77 22.69 -16.91
C GLY A 37 0.19 23.18 -15.56
N GLN A 38 0.07 22.31 -14.55
CA GLN A 38 -0.40 22.66 -13.21
C GLN A 38 0.77 22.87 -12.22
N SER A 39 0.51 23.56 -11.09
CA SER A 39 1.50 23.65 -10.01
C SER A 39 1.71 22.27 -9.34
N ALA A 40 2.88 22.05 -8.74
CA ALA A 40 3.18 20.78 -8.06
C ALA A 40 2.17 20.45 -6.94
N SER A 41 1.65 21.45 -6.23
CA SER A 41 0.61 21.27 -5.20
C SER A 41 -0.72 20.83 -5.80
N GLN A 42 -1.15 21.42 -6.92
CA GLN A 42 -2.37 21.02 -7.63
C GLN A 42 -2.27 19.61 -8.21
N ILE A 43 -1.13 19.26 -8.78
CA ILE A 43 -0.85 17.89 -9.26
C ILE A 43 -0.92 16.92 -8.09
N GLY A 44 -0.25 17.23 -6.98
CA GLY A 44 -0.25 16.42 -5.77
C GLY A 44 -1.64 16.23 -5.18
N ALA A 45 -2.44 17.30 -5.09
CA ALA A 45 -3.81 17.24 -4.60
C ALA A 45 -4.69 16.34 -5.48
N THR A 46 -4.66 16.58 -6.80
CA THR A 46 -5.41 15.79 -7.78
C THR A 46 -5.05 14.31 -7.71
N ARG A 47 -3.75 14.01 -7.64
CA ARG A 47 -3.22 12.66 -7.48
C ARG A 47 -3.76 11.98 -6.22
N ASN A 48 -3.68 12.65 -5.07
CA ASN A 48 -4.10 12.06 -3.80
C ASN A 48 -5.62 11.85 -3.74
N ARG A 49 -6.42 12.71 -4.38
CA ARG A 49 -7.87 12.47 -4.57
C ARG A 49 -8.15 11.21 -5.39
N ALA A 50 -7.45 11.05 -6.51
CA ALA A 50 -7.60 9.86 -7.34
C ALA A 50 -7.19 8.59 -6.58
N ILE A 51 -6.09 8.64 -5.81
CA ILE A 51 -5.67 7.54 -4.93
C ILE A 51 -6.75 7.22 -3.90
N ALA A 52 -7.30 8.23 -3.22
CA ALA A 52 -8.35 8.03 -2.23
C ALA A 52 -9.59 7.36 -2.84
N GLU A 53 -10.01 7.76 -4.03
CA GLU A 53 -11.13 7.13 -4.74
C GLU A 53 -10.85 5.66 -5.08
N VAL A 54 -9.67 5.37 -5.61
CA VAL A 54 -9.25 4.00 -5.94
C VAL A 54 -9.23 3.12 -4.68
N LEU A 55 -8.75 3.64 -3.55
CA LEU A 55 -8.73 2.93 -2.27
C LEU A 55 -10.13 2.72 -1.66
N ARG A 56 -11.04 3.70 -1.80
CA ARG A 56 -12.46 3.53 -1.42
C ARG A 56 -13.11 2.40 -2.23
N ASN A 57 -12.82 2.33 -3.52
CA ASN A 57 -13.29 1.25 -4.38
C ASN A 57 -12.69 -0.11 -3.98
N ALA A 58 -11.41 -0.14 -3.59
CA ALA A 58 -10.78 -1.36 -3.07
C ALA A 58 -11.44 -1.84 -1.77
N ALA A 59 -11.72 -0.92 -0.84
CA ALA A 59 -12.42 -1.21 0.41
C ALA A 59 -13.81 -1.80 0.16
N ALA A 60 -14.57 -1.21 -0.77
CA ALA A 60 -15.89 -1.72 -1.16
C ALA A 60 -15.84 -3.07 -1.88
N GLY A 61 -14.71 -3.40 -2.51
CA GLY A 61 -14.54 -4.61 -3.31
C GLY A 61 -14.05 -5.84 -2.54
N THR A 62 -13.74 -5.74 -1.25
CA THR A 62 -13.28 -6.87 -0.42
C THR A 62 -14.32 -7.28 0.63
N THR A 63 -14.42 -8.58 0.89
CA THR A 63 -15.22 -9.12 2.00
C THR A 63 -14.46 -9.16 3.32
N ASP A 64 -13.14 -8.97 3.30
CA ASP A 64 -12.28 -8.96 4.49
C ASP A 64 -12.42 -7.62 5.25
N ASP A 65 -12.88 -7.68 6.49
CA ASP A 65 -13.16 -6.51 7.32
C ASP A 65 -11.89 -5.72 7.67
N LEU A 66 -10.76 -6.41 7.87
CA LEU A 66 -9.50 -5.77 8.22
C LEU A 66 -8.92 -5.06 6.99
N VAL A 67 -8.94 -5.70 5.82
CA VAL A 67 -8.53 -5.07 4.55
C VAL A 67 -9.44 -3.88 4.23
N ARG A 68 -10.77 -4.04 4.38
CA ARG A 68 -11.74 -2.94 4.17
C ARG A 68 -11.42 -1.74 5.07
N THR A 69 -11.16 -1.99 6.35
CA THR A 69 -10.82 -0.94 7.32
C THR A 69 -9.53 -0.22 6.92
N ARG A 70 -8.46 -0.96 6.63
CA ARG A 70 -7.17 -0.33 6.27
C ARG A 70 -7.22 0.41 4.95
N ALA A 71 -7.93 -0.11 3.95
CA ALA A 71 -8.13 0.58 2.68
C ALA A 71 -8.94 1.87 2.88
N THR A 72 -9.93 1.87 3.78
CA THR A 72 -10.70 3.07 4.15
C THR A 72 -9.84 4.10 4.87
N ASP A 73 -9.03 3.68 5.86
CA ASP A 73 -8.10 4.55 6.58
C ASP A 73 -7.10 5.20 5.63
N ALA A 74 -6.51 4.41 4.73
CA ALA A 74 -5.57 4.89 3.72
C ALA A 74 -6.23 5.88 2.75
N ALA A 75 -7.47 5.62 2.32
CA ALA A 75 -8.23 6.54 1.49
C ALA A 75 -8.47 7.88 2.20
N ALA A 76 -8.92 7.85 3.46
CA ALA A 76 -9.18 9.05 4.25
C ALA A 76 -7.90 9.87 4.47
N ALA A 77 -6.76 9.22 4.73
CA ALA A 77 -5.49 9.89 4.90
C ALA A 77 -4.98 10.53 3.59
N ALA A 78 -5.17 9.87 2.44
CA ALA A 78 -4.87 10.43 1.14
C ALA A 78 -5.75 11.66 0.82
N ASP A 79 -7.05 11.60 1.12
CA ASP A 79 -7.96 12.74 0.97
C ASP A 79 -7.53 13.94 1.81
N GLN A 80 -7.21 13.72 3.09
CA GLN A 80 -6.74 14.78 3.99
C GLN A 80 -5.45 15.43 3.49
N TYR A 81 -4.53 14.63 2.93
CA TYR A 81 -3.32 15.19 2.34
C TYR A 81 -3.61 15.99 1.06
N ALA A 82 -4.59 15.56 0.26
CA ALA A 82 -5.05 16.33 -0.89
C ALA A 82 -5.69 17.68 -0.49
N ASP A 83 -6.49 17.69 0.58
CA ASP A 83 -7.06 18.92 1.16
C ASP A 83 -5.96 19.90 1.57
N GLN A 84 -4.92 19.38 2.24
CA GLN A 84 -3.81 20.20 2.66
C GLN A 84 -3.01 20.76 1.49
N LEU A 85 -2.71 19.95 0.48
CA LEU A 85 -2.02 20.39 -0.74
C LEU A 85 -2.81 21.47 -1.49
N SER A 86 -4.14 21.36 -1.48
CA SER A 86 -5.03 22.34 -2.11
C SER A 86 -5.09 23.67 -1.34
N ALA A 87 -4.86 23.64 -0.03
CA ALA A 87 -4.84 24.82 0.82
C ALA A 87 -3.53 25.63 0.73
N VAL A 88 -2.46 25.05 0.15
CA VAL A 88 -1.18 25.76 -0.04
C VAL A 88 -1.31 26.78 -1.16
N THR A 89 -1.30 28.06 -0.80
CA THR A 89 -1.37 29.19 -1.75
C THR A 89 -0.02 29.88 -1.99
N SER A 90 1.00 29.60 -1.16
CA SER A 90 2.36 30.15 -1.34
C SER A 90 3.47 29.15 -0.98
N VAL A 91 4.65 29.33 -1.59
CA VAL A 91 5.82 28.44 -1.41
C VAL A 91 6.41 28.54 0.02
N THR A 92 6.19 29.64 0.72
CA THR A 92 6.78 29.91 2.04
C THR A 92 6.08 29.14 3.18
N GLU A 93 4.87 28.63 2.96
CA GLU A 93 4.10 27.87 3.96
C GLU A 93 4.38 26.35 3.93
N ILE A 94 5.26 25.90 3.02
CA ILE A 94 5.42 24.49 2.62
C ILE A 94 6.01 23.57 3.72
N LEU A 95 6.66 24.09 4.76
CA LEU A 95 7.65 23.30 5.51
C LEU A 95 7.20 22.67 6.85
N PRO A 96 6.28 23.23 7.66
CA PRO A 96 5.83 22.56 8.88
C PRO A 96 4.49 21.82 8.74
N SER A 97 3.52 22.39 8.03
CA SER A 97 2.13 21.89 8.03
C SER A 97 1.97 20.61 7.22
N GLN A 98 2.67 20.48 6.09
CA GLN A 98 2.52 19.35 5.17
C GLN A 98 3.05 18.02 5.70
N ASN A 99 3.92 18.04 6.71
CA ASN A 99 4.55 16.83 7.22
C ASN A 99 3.53 15.89 7.89
N ASP A 100 2.57 16.41 8.65
CA ASP A 100 1.70 15.55 9.44
C ASP A 100 0.69 14.76 8.59
N ALA A 101 0.03 15.39 7.62
CA ALA A 101 -0.91 14.67 6.76
C ALA A 101 -0.18 13.75 5.78
N MET A 102 0.98 14.17 5.27
CA MET A 102 1.83 13.30 4.45
C MET A 102 2.27 12.06 5.23
N VAL A 103 2.78 12.23 6.47
CA VAL A 103 3.18 11.12 7.33
C VAL A 103 1.99 10.22 7.65
N ARG A 104 0.81 10.76 7.93
CA ARG A 104 -0.41 9.96 8.11
C ARG A 104 -0.76 9.16 6.85
N ALA A 105 -0.73 9.78 5.67
CA ALA A 105 -1.01 9.08 4.41
C ALA A 105 -0.02 7.94 4.15
N VAL A 106 1.29 8.19 4.35
CA VAL A 106 2.34 7.17 4.20
C VAL A 106 2.15 6.04 5.21
N ASN A 107 1.91 6.35 6.48
CA ASN A 107 1.73 5.33 7.52
C ASN A 107 0.46 4.50 7.32
N ALA A 108 -0.63 5.12 6.85
CA ALA A 108 -1.86 4.40 6.54
C ALA A 108 -1.68 3.43 5.36
N MET A 109 -0.98 3.87 4.30
CA MET A 109 -0.60 3.00 3.18
C MET A 109 0.34 1.87 3.62
N ALA A 110 1.35 2.16 4.43
CA ALA A 110 2.26 1.14 4.96
C ALA A 110 1.54 0.09 5.82
N THR A 111 0.54 0.53 6.61
CA THR A 111 -0.30 -0.39 7.39
C THR A 111 -1.15 -1.28 6.50
N LEU A 112 -1.70 -0.74 5.39
CA LEU A 112 -2.40 -1.54 4.39
C LEU A 112 -1.46 -2.54 3.70
N GLU A 113 -0.23 -2.15 3.40
CA GLU A 113 0.78 -3.02 2.77
C GLU A 113 1.28 -4.14 3.70
N GLN A 114 1.30 -3.94 5.02
CA GLN A 114 1.62 -5.01 5.97
C GLN A 114 0.60 -6.15 5.93
N ILE A 115 -0.64 -5.84 5.57
CA ILE A 115 -1.76 -6.79 5.50
C ILE A 115 -1.89 -7.36 4.09
N CYS A 116 -1.72 -6.51 3.08
CA CYS A 116 -1.73 -6.84 1.67
C CYS A 116 -0.35 -6.59 1.04
N PRO A 117 0.64 -7.48 1.31
CA PRO A 117 2.01 -7.29 0.86
C PRO A 117 2.11 -7.27 -0.66
N ILE A 118 3.07 -6.49 -1.16
CA ILE A 118 3.42 -6.49 -2.58
C ILE A 118 4.13 -7.80 -2.88
N VAL A 119 3.45 -8.72 -3.54
CA VAL A 119 4.08 -9.95 -4.04
C VAL A 119 4.88 -9.58 -5.29
N GLN A 120 6.19 -9.39 -5.15
CA GLN A 120 7.08 -9.42 -6.31
C GLN A 120 7.15 -10.88 -6.79
N PRO A 121 7.12 -11.16 -8.12
CA PRO A 121 7.33 -12.51 -8.61
C PRO A 121 8.65 -13.02 -8.02
N GLN A 122 8.60 -14.11 -7.26
CA GLN A 122 9.83 -14.74 -6.80
C GLN A 122 10.55 -15.28 -8.04
N GLU A 123 11.80 -14.87 -8.26
CA GLU A 123 12.65 -15.52 -9.25
C GLU A 123 12.67 -17.02 -8.89
N VAL A 124 12.12 -17.85 -9.77
CA VAL A 124 12.21 -19.31 -9.63
C VAL A 124 13.70 -19.64 -9.75
N PRO A 125 14.36 -20.24 -8.74
CA PRO A 125 15.74 -20.63 -8.87
C PRO A 125 15.87 -21.58 -10.07
N GLU A 126 16.74 -21.23 -11.03
CA GLU A 126 17.04 -22.11 -12.16
C GLU A 126 17.43 -23.50 -11.64
N PRO A 127 16.92 -24.60 -12.24
CA PRO A 127 17.32 -25.95 -11.86
C PRO A 127 18.84 -26.06 -11.95
N GLN A 128 19.51 -26.32 -10.82
CA GLN A 128 20.96 -26.54 -10.86
C GLN A 128 21.24 -27.84 -11.62
N GLU A 129 21.98 -27.72 -12.72
CA GLU A 129 22.43 -28.85 -13.51
C GLU A 129 23.37 -29.69 -12.65
N VAL A 130 22.91 -30.88 -12.24
CA VAL A 130 23.71 -31.82 -11.45
C VAL A 130 24.77 -32.42 -12.38
N PRO A 131 26.08 -32.25 -12.11
CA PRO A 131 27.10 -32.85 -12.96
C PRO A 131 27.03 -34.38 -12.91
N PRO A 132 27.31 -35.07 -14.02
CA PRO A 132 27.18 -36.52 -14.10
C PRO A 132 28.16 -37.23 -13.14
N PRO A 133 27.75 -38.36 -12.54
CA PRO A 133 28.62 -39.12 -11.65
C PRO A 133 29.86 -39.63 -12.40
N SER A 134 31.01 -39.51 -11.74
CA SER A 134 32.33 -39.92 -12.23
C SER A 134 32.47 -41.44 -12.39
#